data_AF-A0A0N7IMX5-F1
#
_entry.id   AF-A0A0N7IMX5-F1
#
_cell.length_a   1.000
_cell.length_b   1.000
_cell.length_c   1.000
_cell.angle_alpha   90.00
_cell.angle_beta   90.00
_cell.angle_gamma   90.00
#
_symmetry.space_group_name_H-M   'P 1'
#
loop_
_entity.id
_entity.type
_entity.pdbx_description
1 polymer ?
#
loop_
_entity_poly.entity_id
_entity_poly.type
_entity_poly.pdbx_seq_one_letter_code
_entity_poly.pdbx_strand_id
1 'polypeptide(L)'
;PVFNRGAPAHRDASGRAEDVSSRSISPWSYRIVENPDLLPSRYAEAHCLCDGCLDPRSGLETTEVNSHLVEQTVRFLRRSPCPQRPGTYTYAHVYLRVPVACVCVRPAYWG
;
A
#
# COMPACT_ATOMS: atom_id res chain seq x y z
N PRO A 1 22.22 -22.39 -21.06
CA PRO A 1 22.51 -20.99 -21.46
C PRO A 1 21.64 -20.02 -20.65
N VAL A 2 22.31 -19.15 -19.87
CA VAL A 2 21.81 -18.01 -19.09
C VAL A 2 20.71 -18.31 -18.06
N PHE A 3 21.12 -18.82 -16.89
CA PHE A 3 20.42 -18.46 -15.65
C PHE A 3 20.70 -16.97 -15.40
N ASN A 4 19.67 -16.14 -15.59
CA ASN A 4 19.78 -14.70 -15.41
C ASN A 4 20.23 -14.42 -13.98
N ARG A 5 21.34 -13.69 -13.86
CA ARG A 5 21.88 -13.21 -12.58
C ARG A 5 20.83 -12.31 -11.95
N GLY A 6 20.11 -12.81 -10.95
CA GLY A 6 19.35 -11.95 -10.05
C GLY A 6 20.35 -11.01 -9.39
N ALA A 7 20.18 -9.70 -9.60
CA ALA A 7 20.93 -8.69 -8.84
C ALA A 7 20.75 -8.98 -7.34
N PRO A 8 21.79 -8.81 -6.51
CA PRO A 8 21.66 -9.01 -5.07
C PRO A 8 20.50 -8.15 -4.56
N ALA A 9 19.57 -8.76 -3.86
CA ALA A 9 18.52 -8.03 -3.15
C ALA A 9 19.23 -7.04 -2.21
N HIS A 10 18.94 -5.75 -2.32
CA HIS A 10 19.37 -4.78 -1.30
C HIS A 10 18.84 -5.29 0.04
N ARG A 11 19.74 -5.42 1.01
CA ARG A 11 19.41 -5.90 2.34
C ARG A 11 19.48 -4.72 3.31
N ASP A 12 18.47 -4.60 4.15
CA ASP A 12 18.49 -3.63 5.24
C ASP A 12 19.56 -4.01 6.28
N ALA A 13 19.75 -3.17 7.30
CA ALA A 13 20.68 -3.45 8.41
C ALA A 13 20.36 -4.76 9.18
N SER A 14 19.15 -5.30 9.01
CA SER A 14 18.71 -6.58 9.59
C SER A 14 18.96 -7.78 8.67
N GLY A 15 19.51 -7.57 7.46
CA GLY A 15 19.76 -8.62 6.48
C GLY A 15 18.50 -9.08 5.73
N ARG A 16 17.36 -8.39 5.92
CA ARG A 16 16.10 -8.66 5.22
C ARG A 16 16.16 -7.96 3.86
N ALA A 17 15.61 -8.61 2.82
CA ALA A 17 15.41 -7.92 1.55
C ALA A 17 14.62 -6.63 1.80
N GLU A 18 15.20 -5.49 1.43
CA GLU A 18 14.53 -4.20 1.51
C GLU A 18 13.26 -4.28 0.69
N ASP A 19 12.15 -3.95 1.35
CA ASP A 19 10.85 -3.93 0.70
C ASP A 19 10.85 -2.86 -0.40
N VAL A 20 10.05 -3.08 -1.45
CA VAL A 20 9.95 -2.10 -2.56
C VAL A 20 9.51 -0.74 -2.02
N SER A 21 8.71 -0.72 -0.95
CA SER A 21 8.25 0.51 -0.29
C SER A 21 9.38 1.40 0.24
N SER A 22 10.46 0.82 0.80
CA SER A 22 11.58 1.58 1.36
C SER A 22 12.60 2.02 0.31
N ARG A 23 12.63 1.34 -0.84
CA ARG A 23 13.52 1.66 -1.97
C ARG A 23 12.87 2.52 -3.05
N SER A 24 11.58 2.80 -2.91
CA SER A 24 10.85 3.67 -3.81
C SER A 24 11.31 5.11 -3.64
N ILE A 25 11.37 5.86 -4.75
CA ILE A 25 11.55 7.32 -4.73
C ILE A 25 10.31 8.06 -4.21
N SER A 26 9.17 7.39 -4.15
CA SER A 26 7.97 7.84 -3.44
C SER A 26 7.71 6.82 -2.33
N PRO A 27 8.47 6.84 -1.23
CA PRO A 27 8.44 5.79 -0.23
C PRO A 27 7.13 5.76 0.53
N TRP A 28 6.74 4.57 1.00
CA TRP A 28 5.53 4.39 1.82
C TRP A 28 5.77 3.45 2.99
N SER A 29 4.89 3.55 3.98
CA SER A 29 4.74 2.55 5.04
C SER A 29 3.34 1.96 4.99
N TYR A 30 3.14 0.82 5.67
CA TYR A 30 1.81 0.22 5.80
C TYR A 30 1.23 0.46 7.19
N ARG A 31 0.01 1.00 7.23
CA ARG A 31 -0.85 1.00 8.41
C ARG A 31 -1.78 -0.20 8.36
N ILE A 32 -1.81 -1.00 9.42
CA ILE A 32 -2.79 -2.08 9.52
C ILE A 32 -4.13 -1.51 9.99
N VAL A 33 -5.17 -1.75 9.20
CA VAL A 33 -6.56 -1.44 9.54
C VAL A 33 -7.23 -2.71 10.03
N GLU A 34 -7.98 -2.59 11.14
CA GLU A 34 -8.77 -3.67 11.69
C GLU A 34 -10.26 -3.35 11.56
N ASN A 35 -11.02 -4.26 10.95
CA ASN A 35 -12.46 -4.19 10.82
C ASN A 35 -13.06 -5.58 11.08
N PRO A 36 -13.70 -5.80 12.25
CA PRO A 36 -14.24 -7.10 12.62
C PRO A 36 -15.48 -7.53 11.81
N ASP A 37 -16.05 -6.62 11.03
CA ASP A 37 -17.15 -6.90 10.12
C ASP A 37 -16.67 -7.33 8.74
N LEU A 38 -15.37 -7.27 8.45
CA LEU A 38 -14.79 -7.70 7.18
C LEU A 38 -13.99 -8.99 7.32
N LEU A 39 -13.88 -9.71 6.20
CA LEU A 39 -12.98 -10.85 6.02
C LEU A 39 -12.13 -10.62 4.76
N PRO A 40 -10.78 -10.64 4.90
CA PRO A 40 -10.04 -10.68 6.15
C PRO A 40 -10.33 -9.46 7.03
N SER A 41 -10.29 -9.63 8.35
CA SER A 41 -10.61 -8.57 9.32
C SER A 41 -9.47 -7.56 9.51
N ARG A 42 -8.29 -7.87 8.96
CA ARG A 42 -7.12 -7.01 8.98
C ARG A 42 -6.60 -6.86 7.56
N TYR A 43 -6.31 -5.63 7.15
CA TYR A 43 -5.69 -5.33 5.87
C TYR A 43 -4.72 -4.16 6.02
N ALA A 44 -3.79 -4.02 5.07
CA ALA A 44 -2.78 -2.99 5.08
C ALA A 44 -3.15 -1.87 4.11
N GLU A 45 -3.02 -0.62 4.56
CA GLU A 45 -3.12 0.57 3.72
C GLU A 45 -1.75 1.24 3.64
N ALA A 46 -1.32 1.57 2.41
CA ALA A 46 -0.13 2.36 2.19
C ALA A 46 -0.33 3.81 2.63
N HIS A 47 0.72 4.41 3.19
CA HIS A 47 0.80 5.83 3.52
C HIS A 47 2.15 6.37 3.03
N CYS A 48 2.13 7.39 2.18
CA CYS A 48 3.34 8.01 1.66
C CYS A 48 4.10 8.69 2.80
N LEU A 49 5.43 8.55 2.80
CA LEU A 49 6.29 9.12 3.84
C LEU A 49 6.77 10.54 3.50
N CYS A 50 6.58 10.96 2.26
CA CYS A 50 6.98 12.25 1.71
C CYS A 50 5.78 12.85 0.95
N ASP A 51 5.73 14.18 0.85
CA ASP A 51 4.76 14.88 0.00
C ASP A 51 5.27 14.95 -1.45
N GLY A 52 6.58 15.20 -1.60
CA GLY A 52 7.32 15.12 -2.84
C GLY A 52 7.89 13.73 -3.12
N CYS A 53 8.86 13.64 -4.04
CA CYS A 53 9.62 12.41 -4.28
C CYS A 53 11.10 12.63 -3.98
N LEU A 54 11.81 11.56 -3.64
CA LEU A 54 13.25 11.55 -3.45
C LEU A 54 13.96 11.59 -4.81
N ASP A 55 14.91 12.50 -4.97
CA ASP A 55 15.81 12.49 -6.12
C ASP A 55 16.72 11.24 -6.06
N PRO A 56 16.79 10.41 -7.11
CA PRO A 56 17.53 9.15 -7.07
C PRO A 56 19.03 9.28 -6.83
N ARG A 57 19.62 10.46 -7.03
CA ARG A 57 21.06 10.70 -6.89
C ARG A 57 21.42 11.22 -5.50
N SER A 58 20.68 12.21 -5.02
CA SER A 58 20.93 12.87 -3.74
C SER A 58 20.19 12.22 -2.56
N GLY A 59 19.09 11.51 -2.84
CA GLY A 59 18.19 10.99 -1.81
C GLY A 59 17.38 12.07 -1.09
N LEU A 60 17.47 13.32 -1.53
CA LEU A 60 16.74 14.44 -0.97
C LEU A 60 15.37 14.56 -1.63
N GLU A 61 14.38 14.97 -0.85
CA GLU A 61 13.04 15.24 -1.35
C GLU A 61 13.03 16.50 -2.24
N THR A 62 12.32 16.41 -3.36
CA THR A 62 12.03 17.53 -4.25
C THR A 62 10.52 17.76 -4.36
N THR A 63 10.12 19.02 -4.44
CA THR A 63 8.73 19.46 -4.60
C THR A 63 8.32 19.67 -6.06
N GLU A 64 9.21 19.36 -7.02
CA GLU A 64 8.91 19.40 -8.46
C GLU A 64 7.97 18.28 -8.92
N VAL A 65 7.75 17.28 -8.06
CA VAL A 65 6.93 16.08 -8.26
C VAL A 65 6.27 15.73 -6.94
N ASN A 66 5.18 14.97 -6.98
CA ASN A 66 4.42 14.58 -5.79
C ASN A 66 4.42 13.07 -5.60
N SER A 67 4.52 12.62 -4.36
CA SER A 67 4.12 11.27 -3.97
C SER A 67 2.60 11.19 -3.96
N HIS A 68 2.04 10.23 -4.70
CA HIS A 68 0.61 10.04 -4.81
C HIS A 68 0.22 8.60 -4.48
N LEU A 69 -0.84 8.44 -3.68
CA LEU A 69 -1.36 7.11 -3.33
C LEU A 69 -1.95 6.44 -4.57
N VAL A 70 -1.62 5.16 -4.75
CA VAL A 70 -2.31 4.28 -5.71
C VAL A 70 -3.28 3.43 -4.94
N GLU A 71 -4.55 3.51 -5.33
CA GLU A 71 -5.61 2.71 -4.74
C GLU A 71 -6.01 1.56 -5.65
N GLN A 72 -6.32 0.42 -5.05
CA GLN A 72 -6.89 -0.73 -5.74
C GLN A 72 -8.28 -1.04 -5.18
N THR A 73 -9.20 -1.42 -6.05
CA THR A 73 -10.49 -1.98 -5.64
C THR A 73 -10.28 -3.42 -5.16
N VAL A 74 -10.43 -3.65 -3.86
CA VAL A 74 -10.25 -4.95 -3.22
C VAL A 74 -11.60 -5.49 -2.77
N ARG A 75 -11.84 -6.78 -3.03
CA ARG A 75 -13.06 -7.48 -2.62
C ARG A 75 -12.90 -8.06 -1.22
N PHE A 76 -13.83 -7.73 -0.33
CA PHE A 76 -13.97 -8.31 1.00
C PHE A 76 -15.29 -9.07 1.13
N LEU A 77 -15.41 -9.89 2.16
CA LEU A 77 -16.69 -10.37 2.65
C LEU A 77 -17.08 -9.57 3.88
N ARG A 78 -18.26 -8.95 3.85
CA ARG A 78 -18.83 -8.26 5.01
C ARG A 78 -19.76 -9.19 5.76
N ARG A 79 -19.51 -9.35 7.05
CA ARG A 79 -20.35 -10.07 8.00
C ARG A 79 -21.40 -9.13 8.59
N SER A 80 -22.65 -9.56 8.64
CA SER A 80 -23.73 -8.84 9.34
C SER A 80 -24.55 -9.80 10.19
N PRO A 81 -24.98 -9.40 11.41
CA PRO A 81 -25.76 -10.27 12.28
C PRO A 81 -27.15 -10.54 11.70
N CYS A 82 -27.66 -11.76 11.86
CA CYS A 82 -29.03 -12.12 11.50
C CYS A 82 -30.00 -11.62 12.58
N PRO A 83 -30.96 -10.72 12.26
CA PRO A 83 -31.91 -10.22 13.27
C PRO A 83 -32.78 -11.32 13.89
N GLN A 84 -33.13 -12.33 13.08
CA GLN A 84 -34.06 -13.40 13.46
C GLN A 84 -33.38 -14.62 14.10
N ARG A 85 -32.03 -14.67 14.11
CA ARG A 85 -31.26 -15.82 14.60
C ARG A 85 -30.01 -15.33 15.33
N PRO A 86 -30.12 -15.03 16.64
CA PRO A 86 -28.99 -14.58 17.45
C PRO A 86 -27.80 -15.54 17.35
N GLY A 87 -26.58 -14.99 17.26
CA GLY A 87 -25.34 -15.77 17.12
C GLY A 87 -25.02 -16.25 15.70
N THR A 88 -25.89 -15.98 14.72
CA THR A 88 -25.63 -16.30 13.30
C THR A 88 -25.38 -15.04 12.47
N TYR A 89 -24.70 -15.20 11.33
CA TYR A 89 -24.31 -14.10 10.47
C TYR A 89 -24.60 -14.40 9.00
N THR A 90 -24.90 -13.34 8.23
CA THR A 90 -24.89 -13.36 6.78
C THR A 90 -23.63 -12.70 6.23
N TYR A 91 -23.23 -13.10 5.02
CA TYR A 91 -22.05 -12.56 4.34
C TYR A 91 -22.43 -12.00 2.98
N ALA A 92 -21.89 -10.83 2.66
CA ALA A 92 -22.04 -10.20 1.35
C ALA A 92 -20.69 -9.72 0.82
N HIS A 93 -20.50 -9.76 -0.50
CA HIS A 93 -19.33 -9.14 -1.10
C HIS A 93 -19.43 -7.61 -1.00
N VAL A 94 -18.32 -7.00 -0.60
CA VAL A 94 -18.14 -5.54 -0.63
C VAL A 94 -16.81 -5.21 -1.29
N TYR A 95 -16.71 -4.02 -1.88
CA TYR A 95 -15.53 -3.57 -2.60
C TYR A 95 -15.05 -2.26 -1.96
N LEU A 96 -13.80 -2.24 -1.52
CA LEU A 96 -13.18 -1.06 -0.91
C LEU A 96 -12.02 -0.59 -1.78
N ARG A 97 -11.82 0.73 -1.86
CA ARG A 97 -10.61 1.32 -2.42
C ARG A 97 -9.55 1.30 -1.32
N VAL A 98 -8.52 0.48 -1.50
CA VAL A 98 -7.44 0.31 -0.54
C VAL A 98 -6.18 0.93 -1.13
N PRO A 99 -5.52 1.88 -0.45
CA PRO A 99 -4.21 2.35 -0.88
C PRO A 99 -3.18 1.23 -0.78
N VAL A 100 -2.53 0.87 -1.88
CA VAL A 100 -1.60 -0.27 -1.94
C VAL A 100 -0.14 0.13 -2.08
N ALA A 101 0.12 1.35 -2.58
CA ALA A 101 1.47 1.88 -2.80
C ALA A 101 1.43 3.41 -2.94
N CYS A 102 2.61 4.02 -3.01
CA CYS A 102 2.79 5.40 -3.49
C CYS A 102 3.60 5.41 -4.77
N VAL A 103 3.26 6.31 -5.68
CA VAL A 103 3.97 6.54 -6.95
C VAL A 103 4.36 8.00 -7.08
N CYS A 104 5.44 8.25 -7.81
CA CYS A 104 5.88 9.61 -8.11
C CYS A 104 5.17 10.12 -9.36
N VAL A 105 4.50 11.27 -9.26
CA VAL A 105 3.74 11.88 -10.35
C VAL A 105 4.17 13.32 -10.59
N ARG A 106 3.98 13.80 -11.82
CA ARG A 106 4.10 15.23 -12.12
C ARG A 106 3.04 16.02 -11.32
N PRO A 107 3.35 17.21 -10.80
CA PRO A 107 2.38 18.02 -10.09
C PRO A 107 1.20 18.34 -11.00
N ALA A 108 0.00 18.28 -10.44
CA ALA A 108 -1.19 18.78 -11.12
C ALA A 108 -1.16 20.30 -11.07
N TYR A 109 -0.68 20.94 -12.13
CA TYR A 109 -0.92 22.36 -12.34
C TYR A 109 -2.37 22.48 -12.83
N TRP A 110 -3.25 22.93 -11.95
CA TRP A 110 -4.49 23.54 -12.40
C TRP A 110 -4.11 24.89 -13.03
N GLY A 111 -4.47 25.09 -14.30
CA GLY A 111 -4.59 26.43 -14.87
C GLY A 111 -5.84 27.11 -14.35
#